data_AF-A0A370I7Z8-F1
#
_entry.id   AF-A0A370I7Z8-F1
#
_cell.length_a   1.000
_cell.length_b   1.000
_cell.length_c   1.000
_cell.angle_alpha   90.00
_cell.angle_beta   90.00
_cell.angle_gamma   90.00
#
_symmetry.space_group_name_H-M   'P 1'
#
loop_
_entity.id
_entity.type
_entity.pdbx_description
1 polymer ?
#
loop_
_entity_poly.entity_id
_entity_poly.type
_entity_poly.pdbx_seq_one_letter_code
_entity_poly.pdbx_strand_id
1 'polypeptide(L)' 'MAVHRTANRTSRSRTQGPTRDQLYNEARRRGIPGRSKMNKRQLARALGR' A
#
# COMPACT_ATOMS: atom_id res chain seq x y z
N MET A 1 4.61 -32.49 12.58
CA MET A 1 5.15 -31.81 11.39
C MET A 1 4.45 -30.46 11.22
N ALA A 2 5.23 -29.44 10.85
CA ALA A 2 4.88 -28.17 10.22
C ALA A 2 3.91 -27.18 10.92
N VAL A 3 4.52 -26.09 11.40
CA VAL A 3 3.90 -24.81 11.75
C VAL A 3 3.05 -24.26 10.59
N HIS A 4 1.75 -24.05 10.81
CA HIS A 4 0.89 -23.41 9.82
C HIS A 4 1.17 -21.90 9.80
N ARG A 5 1.98 -21.51 8.83
CA ARG A 5 2.40 -20.14 8.52
C ARG A 5 1.19 -19.24 8.24
N THR A 6 0.93 -18.33 9.18
CA THR A 6 0.32 -17.00 9.01
C THR A 6 -0.18 -16.62 7.61
N ALA A 7 -1.44 -16.91 7.32
CA ALA A 7 -2.16 -16.29 6.20
C ALA A 7 -3.02 -15.15 6.72
N ASN A 8 -2.38 -14.01 7.03
CA ASN A 8 -3.09 -12.74 7.16
C ASN A 8 -3.71 -12.43 5.80
N ARG A 9 -4.98 -12.80 5.66
CA ARG A 9 -5.84 -12.53 4.52
C ARG A 9 -5.98 -11.01 4.38
N THR A 10 -5.01 -10.38 3.72
CA THR A 10 -5.21 -9.09 3.09
C THR A 10 -6.14 -9.32 1.90
N SER A 11 -7.42 -9.32 2.21
CA SER A 11 -8.56 -9.24 1.30
C SER A 11 -8.43 -7.95 0.50
N ARG A 12 -7.64 -7.98 -0.58
CA ARG A 12 -7.65 -6.91 -1.59
C ARG A 12 -8.89 -7.11 -2.43
N SER A 13 -9.97 -6.46 -2.02
CA SER A 13 -11.09 -6.13 -2.89
C SER A 13 -10.51 -5.54 -4.20
N ARG A 14 -10.70 -6.27 -5.30
CA ARG A 14 -9.89 -6.20 -6.52
C ARG A 14 -10.46 -5.30 -7.62
N THR A 15 -11.39 -4.40 -7.31
CA THR A 15 -12.18 -3.72 -8.36
C THR A 15 -11.95 -2.21 -8.48
N GLN A 16 -11.14 -1.57 -7.61
CA GLN A 16 -10.99 -0.10 -7.61
C GLN A 16 -9.56 0.38 -7.29
N GLY A 17 -8.60 -0.08 -8.09
CA GLY A 17 -7.21 0.39 -8.05
C GLY A 17 -6.50 0.17 -6.70
N PRO A 18 -5.26 0.67 -6.57
CA PRO A 18 -4.52 0.53 -5.32
C PRO A 18 -5.17 1.34 -4.19
N THR A 19 -5.25 0.76 -2.99
CA THR A 19 -5.79 1.46 -1.81
C THR A 19 -4.79 2.51 -1.32
N ARG A 20 -5.26 3.47 -0.51
CA ARG A 20 -4.37 4.45 0.14
C ARG A 20 -3.25 3.75 0.89
N ASP A 21 -3.55 2.66 1.61
CA ASP A 21 -2.55 1.91 2.39
C ASP A 21 -1.51 1.22 1.50
N GLN A 22 -1.93 0.69 0.35
CA GLN A 22 -1.00 0.13 -0.63
C GLN A 22 -0.05 1.20 -1.16
N LEU A 23 -0.58 2.37 -1.53
CA LEU A 23 0.23 3.50 -1.99
C LEU A 23 1.11 4.06 -0.86
N TYR A 24 0.63 4.08 0.39
CA TYR A 24 1.40 4.53 1.54
C TYR A 24 2.58 3.59 1.82
N ASN A 25 2.34 2.28 1.77
CA ASN A 25 3.39 1.28 1.95
C ASN A 25 4.41 1.32 0.82
N GLU A 26 3.97 1.51 -0.42
CA GLU A 26 4.86 1.69 -1.58
C GLU A 26 5.69 2.98 -1.44
N ALA A 27 5.05 4.09 -1.07
CA ALA A 27 5.71 5.37 -0.80
C ALA A 27 6.71 5.26 0.36
N ARG A 28 6.38 4.49 1.41
CA ARG A 28 7.31 4.18 2.51
C ARG A 28 8.51 3.37 2.02
N ARG A 29 8.29 2.34 1.19
CA ARG A 29 9.37 1.51 0.62
C ARG A 29 10.30 2.31 -0.28
N ARG A 30 9.75 3.26 -1.05
CA ARG A 30 10.53 4.18 -1.90
C ARG A 30 11.12 5.38 -1.16
N GLY A 31 10.82 5.53 0.13
CA GLY A 31 11.35 6.63 0.94
C GLY A 31 10.76 8.00 0.60
N ILE A 32 9.53 8.09 0.07
CA ILE A 32 8.91 9.36 -0.33
C ILE A 32 8.71 10.25 0.92
N PRO A 33 9.37 11.42 1.00
CA PRO A 33 9.19 12.35 2.11
C PRO A 33 7.78 12.95 2.07
N GLY A 34 7.22 13.28 3.23
CA GLY A 34 5.87 13.83 3.30
C GLY A 34 4.73 12.84 3.03
N ARG A 35 5.01 11.56 2.74
CA ARG A 35 4.02 10.47 2.53
C ARG A 35 2.90 10.39 3.60
N SER A 36 3.20 10.72 4.85
CA SER A 36 2.22 10.72 5.95
C SER A 36 1.20 11.85 5.85
N LYS A 37 1.55 12.95 5.17
CA LYS A 37 0.67 14.07 4.88
C LYS A 37 -0.06 13.91 3.54
N MET A 38 0.37 12.97 2.70
CA MET A 38 -0.21 12.75 1.38
C MET A 38 -1.50 11.92 1.44
N ASN A 39 -2.52 12.36 0.70
CA ASN A 39 -3.74 11.61 0.48
C ASN A 39 -3.57 10.54 -0.63
N LYS A 40 -4.59 9.70 -0.85
CA LYS A 40 -4.56 8.62 -1.86
C LYS A 40 -4.09 9.11 -3.25
N ARG A 41 -4.61 10.26 -3.70
CA ARG A 41 -4.28 10.83 -5.03
C ARG A 41 -2.84 11.35 -5.07
N GLN A 42 -2.40 12.03 -4.01
CA GLN A 42 -1.02 12.53 -3.91
C GLN A 42 -0.01 11.38 -3.85
N LEU A 43 -0.32 10.31 -3.10
CA LEU A 43 0.51 9.11 -3.07
C LEU A 43 0.57 8.43 -4.45
N ALA A 44 -0.56 8.33 -5.17
CA ALA A 44 -0.57 7.79 -6.55
C ALA A 44 0.30 8.63 -7.49
N ARG A 45 0.15 9.97 -7.47
CA ARG A 45 0.95 10.90 -8.26
C ARG A 45 2.44 10.82 -7.92
N ALA A 46 2.80 10.79 -6.65
CA ALA A 46 4.19 10.66 -6.19
C ALA A 46 4.81 9.30 -6.57
N LEU A 47 3.99 8.28 -6.82
CA LEU A 47 4.40 6.97 -7.30
C LEU A 47 4.37 6.82 -8.83
N GLY A 48 3.84 7.81 -9.56
CA GLY A 48 3.68 7.79 -11.01
C GLY A 48 2.51 6.94 -11.51
N ARG A 49 1.39 6.92 -10.78
CA ARG A 49 0.16 6.18 -11.12
C ARG A 49 -1.06 7.09 -11.18
#